data_AF-A0A952E7H2-F1
#
_entry.id   AF-A0A952E7H2-F1
#
_cell.length_a   1.000
_cell.length_b   1.000
_cell.length_c   1.000
_cell.angle_alpha   90.00
_cell.angle_beta   90.00
_cell.angle_gamma   90.00
#
_symmetry.space_group_name_H-M   'P 1'
#
loop_
_entity.id
_entity.type
_entity.pdbx_description
1 polymer ?
#
loop_
_entity_poly.entity_id
_entity_poly.type
_entity_poly.pdbx_seq_one_letter_code
_entity_poly.pdbx_strand_id
1 'polypeptide(L)'
;MSNRISDLESQQELARLARHSSTKTQEVSVVTSPGARVTTWAAVVKSNDSYNHYNVETVEVIFPGFPPAESGDAIQAVNLAESFTQPGTLAAGTYIVMSRVGDKNVFYAPV
;
A
#
# COMPACT_ATOMS: atom_id res chain seq x y z
N MET A 1 -8.11 52.49 8.20
CA MET A 1 -8.33 51.47 9.27
C MET A 1 -8.80 50.16 8.65
N SER A 2 -7.95 49.45 7.87
CA SER A 2 -8.39 48.27 7.10
C SER A 2 -7.47 47.03 7.21
N ASN A 3 -6.38 47.09 7.99
CA ASN A 3 -5.42 45.97 8.09
C ASN A 3 -5.57 45.12 9.37
N ARG A 4 -6.35 45.56 10.38
CA ARG A 4 -6.48 44.79 11.63
C ARG A 4 -7.52 43.68 11.58
N ILE A 5 -8.46 43.76 10.62
CA ILE A 5 -9.55 42.79 10.47
C ILE A 5 -9.06 41.54 9.72
N SER A 6 -8.19 41.71 8.72
CA SER A 6 -7.57 40.62 7.94
C SER A 6 -6.63 39.74 8.78
N ASP A 7 -5.92 40.35 9.74
CA ASP A 7 -4.99 39.62 10.61
C ASP A 7 -5.73 38.71 11.59
N LEU A 8 -6.90 39.14 12.06
CA LEU A 8 -7.78 38.36 12.95
C LEU A 8 -8.44 37.19 12.22
N GLU A 9 -8.88 37.39 10.97
CA GLU A 9 -9.46 36.32 10.14
C GLU A 9 -8.40 35.27 9.78
N SER A 10 -7.19 35.70 9.43
CA SER A 10 -6.06 34.80 9.13
C SER A 10 -5.66 33.97 10.36
N GLN A 11 -5.64 34.60 11.54
CA GLN A 11 -5.38 33.90 12.79
C GLN A 11 -6.50 32.94 13.19
N GLN A 12 -7.76 33.28 12.89
CA GLN A 12 -8.90 32.40 13.11
C GLN A 12 -8.95 31.21 12.14
N GLU A 13 -8.57 31.39 10.87
CA GLU A 13 -8.39 30.29 9.93
C GLU A 13 -7.25 29.36 10.35
N LEU A 14 -6.10 29.90 10.74
CA LEU A 14 -4.97 29.11 11.25
C LEU A 14 -5.35 28.34 12.52
N ALA A 15 -6.08 28.97 13.45
CA ALA A 15 -6.58 28.31 14.65
C ALA A 15 -7.65 27.24 14.35
N ARG A 16 -8.43 27.41 13.29
CA ARG A 16 -9.44 26.43 12.84
C ARG A 16 -8.79 25.23 12.14
N LEU A 17 -7.77 25.47 11.31
CA LEU A 17 -6.95 24.42 10.67
C LEU A 17 -6.19 23.59 11.71
N ALA A 18 -5.61 24.24 12.73
CA ALA A 18 -4.91 23.56 13.83
C ALA A 18 -5.83 22.67 14.69
N ARG A 19 -7.14 22.97 14.75
CA ARG A 19 -8.14 22.15 15.45
C ARG A 19 -8.74 21.03 14.60
N HIS A 20 -8.53 21.04 13.28
CA HIS A 20 -9.04 20.01 12.36
C HIS A 20 -7.96 19.04 11.86
N SER A 21 -6.70 19.20 12.26
CA SER A 21 -5.60 18.30 11.87
C SER A 21 -5.53 16.97 12.64
N SER A 22 -6.59 16.59 13.37
CA SER A 22 -6.63 15.32 14.11
C SER A 22 -7.23 14.14 13.34
N THR A 23 -7.59 14.31 12.06
CA THR A 23 -7.84 13.14 11.20
C THR A 23 -6.51 12.72 10.60
N LYS A 24 -6.00 11.61 11.12
CA LYS A 24 -4.70 10.99 10.92
C LYS A 24 -4.43 10.63 9.45
N THR A 25 -4.32 11.61 8.56
CA THR A 25 -3.72 11.42 7.23
C THR A 25 -2.21 11.50 7.44
N GLN A 26 -1.63 10.36 7.79
CA GLN A 26 -0.19 10.21 7.89
C GLN A 26 0.37 10.28 6.46
N GLU A 27 0.92 11.42 6.09
CA GLU A 27 1.69 11.55 4.85
C GLU A 27 3.01 10.79 5.05
N VAL A 28 3.03 9.51 4.66
CA VAL A 28 4.22 8.68 4.69
C VAL A 28 5.03 8.98 3.42
N SER A 29 5.95 9.91 3.50
CA SER A 29 6.98 10.08 2.48
C SER A 29 8.00 8.94 2.63
N VAL A 30 8.03 8.02 1.66
CA VAL A 30 9.09 7.02 1.57
C VAL A 30 10.20 7.59 0.70
N VAL A 31 11.30 8.00 1.34
CA VAL A 31 12.53 8.34 0.63
C VAL A 31 13.24 7.03 0.32
N THR A 32 13.19 6.58 -0.94
CA THR A 32 14.03 5.48 -1.41
C THR A 32 15.43 6.02 -1.68
N SER A 33 16.29 6.05 -0.66
CA SER A 33 17.72 6.33 -0.85
C SER A 33 18.43 5.09 -1.40
N PRO A 34 19.53 5.24 -2.14
CA PRO A 34 20.46 4.14 -2.38
C PRO A 34 20.94 3.59 -1.03
N GLY A 35 20.41 2.43 -0.63
CA GLY A 35 20.66 1.79 0.68
C GLY A 35 19.40 1.47 1.50
N ALA A 36 18.23 2.06 1.18
CA ALA A 36 16.96 1.66 1.77
C ALA A 36 16.57 0.27 1.25
N ARG A 37 16.71 -0.76 2.08
CA ARG A 37 16.32 -2.13 1.74
C ARG A 37 14.80 -2.21 1.77
N VAL A 38 14.16 -2.10 0.61
CA VAL A 38 12.77 -2.57 0.46
C VAL A 38 12.81 -4.07 0.70
N THR A 39 12.17 -4.53 1.77
CA THR A 39 12.01 -5.97 1.99
C THR A 39 11.00 -6.47 0.97
N THR A 40 11.43 -7.45 0.20
CA THR A 40 10.64 -8.13 -0.80
C THR A 40 10.57 -9.60 -0.45
N TRP A 41 9.41 -10.23 -0.58
CA TRP A 41 9.21 -11.64 -0.27
C TRP A 41 8.27 -12.30 -1.28
N ALA A 42 8.32 -13.64 -1.32
CA ALA A 42 7.45 -14.43 -2.19
C ALA A 42 6.07 -14.57 -1.57
N ALA A 43 5.04 -14.50 -2.41
CA ALA A 43 3.65 -14.72 -2.00
C ALA A 43 2.88 -15.44 -3.11
N VAL A 44 1.68 -15.90 -2.79
CA VAL A 44 0.73 -16.51 -3.72
C VAL A 44 -0.62 -15.81 -3.63
N VAL A 45 -1.26 -15.58 -4.76
CA VAL A 45 -2.60 -15.00 -4.83
C VAL A 45 -3.63 -16.04 -4.42
N LYS A 46 -4.47 -15.71 -3.43
CA LYS A 46 -5.55 -16.58 -2.96
C LYS A 46 -6.88 -16.22 -3.59
N SER A 47 -7.17 -14.92 -3.69
CA SER A 47 -8.38 -14.41 -4.36
C SER A 47 -8.20 -12.95 -4.77
N ASN A 48 -9.05 -12.49 -5.69
CA ASN A 48 -9.33 -11.06 -5.82
C ASN A 48 -10.24 -10.64 -4.65
N ASP A 49 -9.95 -9.48 -4.07
CA ASP A 49 -10.76 -8.89 -2.98
C ASP A 49 -11.70 -7.82 -3.54
N SER A 50 -11.11 -6.77 -4.13
CA SER A 50 -11.83 -5.68 -4.78
C SER A 50 -10.91 -4.91 -5.71
N TYR A 51 -11.38 -4.52 -6.89
CA TYR A 51 -10.55 -3.84 -7.89
C TYR A 51 -9.22 -4.60 -8.12
N ASN A 52 -8.08 -3.92 -8.16
CA ASN A 52 -6.75 -4.51 -8.25
C ASN A 52 -6.15 -4.93 -6.89
N HIS A 53 -6.97 -5.08 -5.85
CA HIS A 53 -6.55 -5.64 -4.56
C HIS A 53 -6.80 -7.14 -4.51
N TYR A 54 -5.82 -7.86 -3.98
CA TYR A 54 -5.83 -9.30 -3.85
C TYR A 54 -5.55 -9.71 -2.42
N ASN A 55 -6.19 -10.78 -1.99
CA ASN A 55 -5.78 -11.51 -0.80
C ASN A 55 -4.62 -12.42 -1.21
N VAL A 56 -3.47 -12.23 -0.57
CA VAL A 56 -2.24 -12.95 -0.86
C VAL A 56 -1.67 -13.56 0.42
N GLU A 57 -1.02 -14.71 0.29
CA GLU A 57 -0.41 -15.42 1.41
C GLU A 57 1.09 -15.53 1.18
N THR A 58 1.88 -15.39 2.23
CA THR A 58 3.34 -15.49 2.11
C THR A 58 3.71 -16.94 1.80
N VAL A 59 4.70 -17.14 0.93
CA VAL A 59 5.21 -18.47 0.64
C VAL A 59 6.71 -18.59 0.90
N GLU A 60 7.10 -19.74 1.40
CA GLU A 60 8.49 -20.11 1.64
C GLU A 60 8.95 -21.11 0.57
N VAL A 61 10.04 -20.78 -0.12
CA VAL A 61 10.67 -21.68 -1.08
C VAL A 61 11.68 -22.55 -0.32
N ILE A 62 11.32 -23.79 -0.03
CA ILE A 62 12.10 -24.66 0.86
C ILE A 62 13.11 -25.51 0.07
N PHE A 63 12.63 -26.40 -0.81
CA PHE A 63 13.47 -27.33 -1.56
C PHE A 63 13.23 -27.23 -3.08
N PRO A 64 14.28 -27.31 -3.91
CA PRO A 64 14.10 -27.39 -5.36
C PRO A 64 13.21 -28.57 -5.76
N GLY A 65 12.24 -28.32 -6.64
CA GLY A 65 11.32 -29.35 -7.15
C GLY A 65 10.11 -29.65 -6.26
N PHE A 66 9.96 -28.97 -5.12
CA PHE A 66 8.76 -29.05 -4.28
C PHE A 66 7.89 -27.79 -4.41
N PRO A 67 6.56 -27.90 -4.27
CA PRO A 67 5.70 -26.73 -4.14
C PRO A 67 6.14 -25.85 -2.95
N PRO A 68 6.13 -24.52 -3.10
CA PRO A 68 6.33 -23.60 -1.98
C PRO A 68 5.33 -23.87 -0.83
N ALA A 69 5.79 -23.70 0.40
CA ALA A 69 4.92 -23.81 1.57
C ALA A 69 4.24 -22.46 1.84
N GLU A 70 2.92 -22.44 1.96
CA GLU A 70 2.16 -21.25 2.36
C GLU A 70 2.30 -21.03 3.88
N SER A 71 2.39 -19.76 4.30
CA SER A 71 2.65 -19.40 5.70
C SER A 71 1.92 -18.12 6.10
N GLY A 72 1.25 -18.18 7.24
CA GLY A 72 0.54 -17.06 7.87
C GLY A 72 -0.88 -16.86 7.33
N ASP A 73 -1.51 -15.77 7.75
CA ASP A 73 -2.83 -15.39 7.26
C ASP A 73 -2.73 -14.62 5.96
N ALA A 74 -3.78 -14.71 5.13
CA ALA A 74 -3.88 -13.91 3.92
C ALA A 74 -3.95 -12.41 4.26
N ILE A 75 -3.14 -11.62 3.57
CA ILE A 75 -3.07 -10.16 3.68
C ILE A 75 -3.44 -9.51 2.35
N GLN A 76 -3.89 -8.26 2.40
CA GLN A 76 -4.23 -7.52 1.18
C GLN A 76 -2.98 -6.93 0.52
N ALA A 77 -2.91 -7.06 -0.81
CA ALA A 77 -1.87 -6.46 -1.64
C ALA A 77 -2.43 -5.93 -2.97
N VAL A 78 -1.84 -4.87 -3.49
CA VAL A 78 -2.26 -4.21 -4.74
C VAL A 78 -1.36 -4.64 -5.89
N ASN A 79 -1.97 -5.03 -7.02
CA ASN A 79 -1.25 -5.22 -8.27
C ASN A 79 -1.08 -3.87 -8.99
N LEU A 80 0.17 -3.44 -9.13
CA LEU A 80 0.53 -2.19 -9.81
C LEU A 80 0.48 -2.30 -11.34
N ALA A 81 0.38 -3.52 -11.90
CA ALA A 81 0.27 -3.73 -13.33
C ALA A 81 -1.15 -3.55 -13.87
N GLU A 82 -2.16 -3.52 -12.98
CA GLU A 82 -3.58 -3.44 -13.34
C GLU A 82 -4.16 -2.06 -13.02
N SER A 83 -5.32 -1.76 -13.63
CA SER A 83 -6.06 -0.52 -13.33
C SER A 83 -6.60 -0.52 -11.90
N PHE A 84 -6.42 0.59 -11.19
CA PHE A 84 -6.96 0.83 -9.86
C PHE A 84 -8.49 0.98 -9.82
N THR A 85 -9.14 1.07 -10.98
CA THR A 85 -10.60 1.29 -11.10
C THR A 85 -11.35 0.10 -11.69
N GLN A 86 -10.64 -0.97 -12.06
CA GLN A 86 -11.23 -2.17 -12.64
C GLN A 86 -11.03 -3.37 -11.73
N PRO A 87 -11.93 -4.37 -11.75
CA PRO A 87 -11.69 -5.66 -11.14
C PRO A 87 -10.39 -6.27 -11.66
N GLY A 88 -9.62 -6.82 -10.74
CA GLY A 88 -8.40 -7.55 -11.02
C GLY A 88 -8.70 -8.86 -11.74
N THR A 89 -7.76 -9.29 -12.56
CA THR A 89 -7.86 -10.42 -13.47
C THR A 89 -6.87 -11.53 -13.16
N LEU A 90 -5.97 -11.30 -12.20
CA LEU A 90 -4.97 -12.28 -11.80
C LEU A 90 -5.61 -13.49 -11.14
N ALA A 91 -5.31 -14.68 -11.66
CA ALA A 91 -5.86 -15.92 -11.15
C ALA A 91 -5.31 -16.28 -9.77
N ALA A 92 -6.15 -16.95 -8.96
CA ALA A 92 -5.70 -17.61 -7.73
C ALA A 92 -4.65 -18.69 -8.04
N GLY A 93 -3.67 -18.85 -7.15
CA GLY A 93 -2.51 -19.72 -7.34
C GLY A 93 -1.34 -19.06 -8.07
N THR A 94 -1.49 -17.81 -8.53
CA THR A 94 -0.37 -17.08 -9.14
C THR A 94 0.67 -16.71 -8.09
N TYR A 95 1.91 -17.16 -8.29
CA TYR A 95 3.04 -16.74 -7.46
C TYR A 95 3.51 -15.34 -7.85
N ILE A 96 3.72 -14.50 -6.84
CA ILE A 96 4.09 -13.11 -6.98
C ILE A 96 5.27 -12.76 -6.07
N VAL A 97 5.91 -11.65 -6.41
CA VAL A 97 6.94 -11.03 -5.59
C VAL A 97 6.35 -9.76 -5.01
N MET A 98 6.24 -9.69 -3.69
CA MET A 98 5.57 -8.62 -2.97
C MET A 98 6.57 -7.78 -2.18
N SER A 99 6.30 -6.47 -2.10
CA SER A 99 7.08 -5.51 -1.35
C SER A 99 6.18 -4.64 -0.48
N ARG A 100 6.75 -4.07 0.59
CA ARG A 100 6.08 -3.05 1.42
C ARG A 100 6.48 -1.65 0.95
N VAL A 101 5.52 -0.82 0.58
CA VAL A 101 5.71 0.61 0.29
C VAL A 101 4.89 1.41 1.29
N GLY A 102 5.58 2.01 2.26
CA GLY A 102 4.92 2.68 3.39
C GLY A 102 4.10 1.67 4.21
N ASP A 103 2.78 1.90 4.29
CA ASP A 103 1.83 1.02 4.98
C ASP A 103 1.08 0.07 4.02
N LYS A 104 1.45 0.01 2.73
CA LYS A 104 0.78 -0.81 1.72
C LYS A 104 1.65 -1.98 1.27
N ASN A 105 1.01 -3.12 1.05
CA ASN A 105 1.62 -4.23 0.34
C ASN A 105 1.33 -4.06 -1.14
N VAL A 106 2.36 -4.14 -1.97
CA VAL A 106 2.26 -3.95 -3.42
C VAL A 106 3.06 -5.02 -4.12
N PHE A 107 2.61 -5.40 -5.30
CA PHE A 107 3.35 -6.27 -6.19
C PHE A 107 3.13 -5.83 -7.64
N TYR A 108 3.95 -6.36 -8.54
CA TYR A 108 3.80 -6.15 -9.96
C TYR A 108 3.73 -7.52 -10.64
N ALA A 109 2.58 -7.85 -11.22
CA ALA A 109 2.38 -9.05 -12.01
C ALA A 109 1.61 -8.68 -13.28
N PRO A 110 2.27 -8.68 -14.46
CA PRO A 110 1.59 -8.42 -15.71
C PRO A 110 0.57 -9.54 -16.00
N VAL A 111 -0.54 -9.16 -16.62
CA VAL A 111 -1.62 -10.06 -17.02
C VAL A 111 -1.47 -10.40 -18.50
#